data_AF-A0A7Y8HXX3-F1
#
_entry.id   AF-A0A7Y8HXX3-F1
#
_cell.length_a   1.000
_cell.length_b   1.000
_cell.length_c   1.000
_cell.angle_alpha   90.00
_cell.angle_beta   90.00
_cell.angle_gamma   90.00
#
_symmetry.space_group_name_H-M   'P 1'
#
loop_
_entity.id
_entity.type
_entity.pdbx_description
1 polymer ?
#
loop_
_entity_poly.entity_id
_entity_poly.type
_entity_poly.pdbx_seq_one_letter_code
_entity_poly.pdbx_strand_id
1 'polypeptide(L)'
;MDRGLTTLGTLLARRPYQGFNNITAVLPDGFSNYNSLQVKFEHRGRDIKLLSSFTYGKAIDNVGQVLENTNGSGPNLQDIRNPLNDRSVSSFDQKFNSTTSFVYEMPFGRGRRFGKNMSAPLDAVAGGWQASGIVSLFSGQPLNIRYPDAAGIVSDNQPESFLGAPSLRPNLIDGSIGVLAPEGQRSYLNYFNRANLAMPPVTAPFGNLGRNPAYGFALYQVDFVLMKSFAMPFVNESARLQFRGEFY
;
A
#
# COMPACT_ATOMS: atom_id res chain seq x y z
N MET A 1 24.19 -40.23 11.24
CA MET A 1 23.06 -40.96 11.86
C MET A 1 21.79 -40.37 11.29
N ASP A 2 21.32 -40.96 10.19
CA ASP A 2 20.04 -40.65 9.55
C ASP A 2 18.89 -41.06 10.47
N ARG A 3 18.25 -40.08 11.10
CA ARG A 3 16.90 -40.28 11.65
C ARG A 3 15.92 -39.97 10.54
N GLY A 4 15.44 -41.02 9.88
CA GLY A 4 14.48 -40.97 8.78
C GLY A 4 13.28 -40.08 9.12
N LEU A 5 13.10 -39.04 8.30
CA LEU A 5 11.98 -38.11 8.33
C LEU A 5 10.73 -38.65 7.60
N THR A 6 10.70 -39.94 7.25
CA THR A 6 9.68 -40.52 6.36
C THR A 6 8.31 -40.75 7.01
N THR A 7 8.15 -40.53 8.33
CA THR A 7 6.85 -40.65 9.03
C THR A 7 6.70 -39.63 10.15
N LEU A 8 6.89 -38.34 9.90
CA LEU A 8 6.39 -37.34 10.84
C LEU A 8 4.86 -37.29 10.71
N GLY A 9 4.16 -37.90 11.68
CA GLY A 9 2.73 -37.63 11.89
C GLY A 9 2.49 -36.13 12.17
N THR A 10 1.23 -35.74 12.30
CA THR A 10 0.84 -34.36 12.61
C THR A 10 1.58 -33.83 13.87
N LEU A 11 1.70 -32.51 14.01
CA LEU A 11 2.28 -31.92 15.21
C LEU A 11 1.53 -32.38 16.48
N LEU A 12 0.21 -32.54 16.41
CA LEU A 12 -0.65 -33.04 17.47
C LEU A 12 -0.19 -34.42 17.96
N ALA A 13 0.06 -35.35 17.04
CA ALA A 13 0.56 -36.69 17.37
C ALA A 13 1.95 -36.68 18.02
N ARG A 14 2.73 -35.61 17.82
CA ARG A 14 4.08 -35.43 18.36
C ARG A 14 4.13 -34.65 19.67
N ARG A 15 2.99 -34.17 20.19
CA ARG A 15 2.96 -33.38 21.43
C ARG A 15 3.26 -34.26 22.66
N PRO A 16 4.17 -33.82 23.55
CA PRO A 16 4.40 -34.49 24.83
C PRO A 16 3.15 -34.53 25.72
N TYR A 17 2.33 -33.48 25.67
CA TYR A 17 1.08 -33.37 26.43
C TYR A 17 -0.11 -33.20 25.48
N GLN A 18 -0.93 -34.25 25.36
CA GLN A 18 -2.05 -34.30 24.41
C GLN A 18 -3.23 -33.37 24.79
N GLY A 19 -3.30 -32.88 26.03
CA GLY A 19 -4.33 -31.95 26.50
C GLY A 19 -4.13 -30.49 26.12
N PHE A 20 -2.98 -30.13 25.54
CA PHE A 20 -2.66 -28.77 25.09
C PHE A 20 -2.65 -28.67 23.57
N ASN A 21 -3.13 -27.53 23.06
CA ASN A 21 -3.00 -27.14 21.65
C ASN A 21 -1.84 -26.14 21.48
N ASN A 22 -1.79 -25.43 20.35
CA ASN A 22 -0.80 -24.39 20.08
C ASN A 22 -0.75 -23.37 21.22
N ILE A 23 0.46 -23.11 21.73
CA ILE A 23 0.72 -22.07 22.70
C ILE A 23 1.27 -20.87 21.92
N THR A 24 0.58 -19.75 21.99
CA THR A 24 1.00 -18.51 21.33
C THR A 24 1.69 -17.61 22.35
N ALA A 25 2.84 -17.07 21.98
CA ALA A 25 3.58 -16.10 22.78
C ALA A 25 3.93 -14.87 21.94
N VAL A 26 3.93 -13.71 22.57
CA VAL A 26 4.44 -12.47 21.97
C VAL A 26 5.84 -12.26 22.48
N LEU A 27 6.81 -12.23 21.55
CA LEU A 27 8.22 -12.13 21.87
C LEU A 27 8.77 -10.80 21.33
N PRO A 28 9.69 -10.14 22.05
CA PRO A 28 10.32 -8.90 21.61
C PRO A 28 11.48 -9.17 20.62
N ASP A 29 11.25 -10.04 19.63
CA ASP A 29 12.27 -10.48 18.63
C ASP A 29 12.06 -9.82 17.25
N GLY A 30 11.06 -8.95 17.15
CA GLY A 30 10.80 -8.14 15.97
C GLY A 30 11.73 -6.93 15.88
N PHE A 31 12.15 -6.57 14.67
CA PHE A 31 12.81 -5.29 14.39
C PHE A 31 12.16 -4.61 13.19
N SER A 32 12.27 -3.29 13.13
CA SER A 32 11.85 -2.50 11.98
C SER A 32 12.81 -1.32 11.77
N ASN A 33 13.13 -1.04 10.51
CA ASN A 33 13.99 0.06 10.09
C ASN A 33 13.33 0.80 8.93
N TYR A 34 13.15 2.11 9.08
CA TYR A 34 12.61 2.97 8.04
C TYR A 34 13.60 4.07 7.68
N ASN A 35 13.89 4.22 6.39
CA ASN A 35 14.70 5.30 5.86
C ASN A 35 13.90 6.04 4.79
N SER A 36 13.92 7.37 4.80
CA SER A 36 13.20 8.16 3.80
C SER A 36 13.84 9.49 3.45
N LEU A 37 13.53 9.92 2.23
CA LEU A 37 13.68 11.28 1.75
C LEU A 37 12.30 11.93 1.75
N GLN A 38 12.19 13.09 2.39
CA GLN A 38 10.97 13.88 2.43
C GLN A 38 11.23 15.26 1.83
N VAL A 39 10.40 15.66 0.89
CA VAL A 39 10.49 16.95 0.20
C VAL A 39 9.16 17.67 0.37
N LYS A 40 9.22 18.88 0.90
CA LYS A 40 8.11 19.81 0.93
C LYS A 40 8.40 20.96 -0.01
N PHE A 41 7.48 21.23 -0.93
CA PHE A 41 7.51 22.40 -1.78
C PHE A 41 6.28 23.27 -1.51
N GLU A 42 6.52 24.55 -1.26
CA GLU A 42 5.47 25.53 -1.00
C GLU A 42 5.71 26.77 -1.86
N HIS A 43 4.71 27.14 -2.64
CA HIS A 43 4.73 28.35 -3.45
C HIS A 43 3.45 29.14 -3.24
N ARG A 44 3.61 30.44 -2.94
CA ARG A 44 2.51 31.41 -2.83
C ARG A 44 2.81 32.57 -3.78
N GLY A 45 2.27 32.48 -4.97
CA GLY A 45 2.27 33.55 -5.95
C GLY A 45 0.99 34.39 -5.87
N ARG A 46 0.89 35.36 -6.80
CA ARG A 46 -0.28 36.24 -6.93
C ARG A 46 -1.55 35.46 -7.29
N ASP A 47 -1.45 34.63 -8.32
CA ASP A 47 -2.61 33.92 -8.90
C ASP A 47 -2.55 32.40 -8.65
N ILE A 48 -1.46 31.90 -8.05
CA ILE A 48 -1.27 30.47 -7.79
C ILE A 48 -0.75 30.23 -6.38
N LYS A 49 -1.36 29.27 -5.69
CA LYS A 49 -0.86 28.69 -4.44
C LYS A 49 -0.68 27.20 -4.69
N LEU A 50 0.48 26.67 -4.32
CA LEU A 50 0.81 25.27 -4.51
C LEU A 50 1.53 24.76 -3.27
N LEU A 51 1.08 23.62 -2.76
CA LEU A 51 1.70 22.89 -1.67
C LEU A 51 1.86 21.43 -2.10
N SER A 52 3.09 20.94 -2.12
CA SER A 52 3.40 19.56 -2.48
C SER A 52 4.23 18.93 -1.37
N SER A 53 3.83 17.73 -0.96
CA SER A 53 4.58 16.88 -0.03
C SER A 53 4.88 15.56 -0.72
N PHE A 54 6.14 15.20 -0.77
CA PHE A 54 6.62 13.97 -1.40
C PHE A 54 7.51 13.20 -0.43
N THR A 55 7.24 11.91 -0.30
CA THR A 55 8.04 10.98 0.49
C THR A 55 8.47 9.82 -0.39
N TYR A 56 9.77 9.60 -0.44
CA TYR A 56 10.38 8.37 -0.95
C TYR A 56 10.96 7.60 0.23
N GLY A 57 10.43 6.42 0.51
CA GLY A 57 10.78 5.66 1.70
C GLY A 57 11.10 4.20 1.42
N LYS A 58 11.77 3.57 2.38
CA LYS A 58 11.90 2.12 2.46
C LYS A 58 11.81 1.65 3.90
N ALA A 59 10.84 0.79 4.19
CA ALA A 59 10.68 0.09 5.45
C ALA A 59 11.13 -1.38 5.33
N ILE A 60 11.94 -1.85 6.28
CA ILE A 60 12.40 -3.25 6.37
C ILE A 60 12.10 -3.75 7.78
N ASP A 61 11.38 -4.85 7.89
CA ASP A 61 11.14 -5.57 9.15
C ASP A 61 11.31 -7.07 8.96
N ASN A 62 11.14 -7.86 10.01
CA ASN A 62 11.06 -9.32 9.95
C ASN A 62 9.63 -9.84 10.18
N VAL A 63 8.77 -9.06 10.84
CA VAL A 63 7.41 -9.49 11.18
C VAL A 63 6.49 -8.28 11.28
N GLY A 64 5.19 -8.46 11.00
CA GLY A 64 4.17 -7.44 11.27
C GLY A 64 3.73 -7.46 12.74
N GLN A 65 3.00 -6.43 13.19
CA GLN A 65 2.47 -6.43 14.56
C GLN A 65 1.33 -7.45 14.71
N VAL A 66 1.12 -7.94 15.94
CA VAL A 66 -0.04 -8.77 16.29
C VAL A 66 -1.35 -8.07 15.89
N LEU A 67 -2.28 -8.83 15.30
CA LEU A 67 -3.53 -8.36 14.68
C LEU A 67 -3.40 -7.57 13.36
N GLU A 68 -2.21 -7.42 12.80
CA GLU A 68 -2.02 -6.87 11.46
C GLU A 68 -1.88 -7.98 10.42
N ASN A 69 -2.77 -7.99 9.42
CA ASN A 69 -2.77 -8.97 8.32
C ASN A 69 -2.84 -8.26 6.95
N THR A 70 -2.07 -7.17 6.81
CA THR A 70 -2.04 -6.35 5.61
C THR A 70 -1.53 -7.16 4.43
N ASN A 71 -2.32 -7.25 3.36
CA ASN A 71 -1.91 -7.86 2.07
C ASN A 71 -1.31 -9.28 2.16
N GLY A 72 -1.80 -10.10 3.09
CA GLY A 72 -1.31 -11.45 3.31
C GLY A 72 -0.03 -11.53 4.16
N SER A 73 0.44 -10.43 4.72
CA SER A 73 1.45 -10.43 5.79
C SER A 73 0.83 -10.90 7.11
N GLY A 74 1.61 -11.24 8.12
CA GLY A 74 1.07 -11.66 9.41
C GLY A 74 2.07 -11.49 10.55
N PRO A 75 1.60 -11.65 11.80
CA PRO A 75 2.43 -11.47 12.98
C PRO A 75 3.32 -12.66 13.31
N ASN A 76 3.23 -13.73 12.52
CA ASN A 76 3.96 -14.97 12.75
C ASN A 76 5.07 -15.11 11.73
N LEU A 77 6.24 -15.55 12.18
CA LEU A 77 7.37 -15.91 11.34
C LEU A 77 7.08 -17.23 10.61
N GLN A 78 7.83 -17.50 9.55
CA GLN A 78 7.79 -18.80 8.90
C GLN A 78 8.49 -19.86 9.78
N ASP A 79 9.67 -19.56 10.32
CA ASP A 79 10.41 -20.42 11.24
C ASP A 79 10.94 -19.60 12.43
N ILE A 80 10.38 -19.85 13.62
CA ILE A 80 10.78 -19.18 14.86
C ILE A 80 12.24 -19.46 15.26
N ARG A 81 12.84 -20.53 14.73
CA ARG A 81 14.25 -20.87 14.99
C ARG A 81 15.21 -20.09 14.09
N ASN A 82 14.69 -19.40 13.07
CA ASN A 82 15.44 -18.56 12.17
C ASN A 82 14.66 -17.27 11.80
N PRO A 83 14.40 -16.39 12.79
CA PRO A 83 13.58 -15.18 12.61
C PRO A 83 14.16 -14.20 11.59
N LEU A 84 15.48 -14.23 11.35
CA LEU A 84 16.14 -13.38 10.38
C LEU A 84 15.80 -13.77 8.92
N ASN A 85 15.30 -14.99 8.67
CA ASN A 85 14.89 -15.44 7.34
C ASN A 85 13.56 -14.80 6.87
N ASP A 86 12.86 -14.08 7.76
CA ASP A 86 11.68 -13.28 7.42
C ASP A 86 12.03 -11.79 7.21
N ARG A 87 13.31 -11.40 7.38
CA ARG A 87 13.78 -10.05 7.06
C ARG A 87 13.47 -9.71 5.61
N SER A 88 12.60 -8.73 5.40
CA SER A 88 12.21 -8.26 4.08
C SER A 88 11.69 -6.83 4.15
N VAL A 89 11.32 -6.28 3.00
CA VAL A 89 10.49 -5.09 2.93
C VAL A 89 9.26 -5.29 3.82
N SER A 90 8.93 -4.28 4.63
CA SER A 90 7.78 -4.30 5.53
C SER A 90 6.46 -4.39 4.75
N SER A 91 5.42 -5.02 5.32
CA SER A 91 4.08 -4.97 4.73
C SER A 91 3.47 -3.56 4.69
N PHE A 92 4.08 -2.61 5.42
CA PHE A 92 3.71 -1.20 5.45
C PHE A 92 4.62 -0.32 4.57
N ASP A 93 5.50 -0.93 3.78
CA ASP A 93 6.41 -0.20 2.89
C ASP A 93 5.64 0.50 1.77
N GLN A 94 5.41 1.79 1.94
CA GLN A 94 4.84 2.65 0.92
C GLN A 94 5.97 3.45 0.26
N LYS A 95 6.57 2.87 -0.78
CA LYS A 95 7.80 3.39 -1.41
C LYS A 95 7.66 4.84 -1.90
N PHE A 96 6.52 5.17 -2.51
CA PHE A 96 6.22 6.52 -2.97
C PHE A 96 4.89 6.99 -2.39
N ASN A 97 4.91 8.21 -1.84
CA ASN A 97 3.72 8.91 -1.38
C ASN A 97 3.87 10.38 -1.78
N SER A 98 2.91 10.88 -2.57
CA SER A 98 2.87 12.27 -3.02
C SER A 98 1.47 12.82 -2.84
N THR A 99 1.37 13.98 -2.19
CA THR A 99 0.14 14.76 -2.14
C THR A 99 0.44 16.18 -2.55
N THR A 100 -0.20 16.64 -3.62
CA THR A 100 -0.05 18.00 -4.14
C THR A 100 -1.40 18.68 -4.16
N SER A 101 -1.51 19.79 -3.43
CA SER A 101 -2.67 20.67 -3.50
C SER A 101 -2.32 21.97 -4.21
N PHE A 102 -3.27 22.47 -5.00
CA PHE A 102 -3.13 23.75 -5.67
C PHE A 102 -4.42 24.53 -5.65
N VAL A 103 -4.28 25.85 -5.67
CA VAL A 103 -5.34 26.81 -5.93
C VAL A 103 -4.82 27.76 -6.99
N TYR A 104 -5.51 27.82 -8.12
CA TYR A 104 -5.18 28.67 -9.24
C TYR A 104 -6.34 29.60 -9.56
N GLU A 105 -6.13 30.89 -9.36
CA GLU A 105 -7.04 31.94 -9.80
C GLU A 105 -6.73 32.25 -11.26
N MET A 106 -7.71 32.10 -12.15
CA MET A 106 -7.46 32.31 -13.57
C MET A 106 -7.11 33.79 -13.83
N PRO A 107 -6.07 34.08 -14.64
CA PRO A 107 -5.55 35.42 -14.86
C PRO A 107 -6.39 36.25 -15.84
N PHE A 108 -7.63 35.83 -16.12
CA PHE A 108 -8.57 36.48 -17.04
C PHE A 108 -9.60 37.31 -16.28
N GLY A 109 -9.97 38.45 -16.87
CA GLY A 109 -11.02 39.32 -16.38
C GLY A 109 -10.56 40.74 -16.08
N ARG A 110 -11.51 41.59 -15.73
CA ARG A 110 -11.28 43.00 -15.47
C ARG A 110 -10.34 43.17 -14.27
N GLY A 111 -9.29 43.97 -14.43
CA GLY A 111 -8.25 44.16 -13.41
C GLY A 111 -7.26 42.99 -13.22
N ARG A 112 -7.39 41.90 -13.99
CA ARG A 112 -6.42 40.79 -14.03
C ARG A 112 -5.36 41.00 -15.12
N ARG A 113 -4.40 40.06 -15.20
CA ARG A 113 -3.27 40.11 -16.15
C ARG A 113 -3.76 40.13 -17.61
N PHE A 114 -4.76 39.32 -17.93
CA PHE A 114 -5.37 39.25 -19.25
C PHE A 114 -6.80 39.80 -19.18
N GLY A 115 -7.12 40.75 -20.06
CA GLY A 115 -8.45 41.37 -20.06
C GLY A 115 -8.61 42.52 -19.06
N LYS A 116 -7.53 43.22 -18.71
CA LYS A 116 -7.54 44.38 -17.80
C LYS A 116 -8.69 45.37 -18.08
N ASN A 117 -9.00 45.60 -19.36
CA ASN A 117 -10.06 46.48 -19.86
C ASN A 117 -11.25 45.73 -20.49
N MET A 118 -11.52 44.47 -20.10
CA MET A 118 -12.67 43.71 -20.61
C MET A 118 -13.99 44.46 -20.37
N SER A 119 -14.88 44.38 -21.36
CA SER A 119 -16.26 44.82 -21.21
C SER A 119 -16.99 43.91 -20.22
N ALA A 120 -18.02 44.45 -19.55
CA ALA A 120 -18.74 43.71 -18.51
C ALA A 120 -19.34 42.36 -18.98
N PRO A 121 -19.91 42.23 -20.19
CA PRO A 121 -20.40 40.94 -20.68
C PRO A 121 -19.28 39.91 -20.88
N LEU A 122 -18.11 40.35 -21.38
CA LEU A 122 -16.95 39.46 -21.56
C LEU A 122 -16.36 39.02 -20.21
N ASP A 123 -16.28 39.93 -19.24
CA ASP A 123 -15.82 39.63 -17.89
C ASP A 123 -16.78 38.69 -17.15
N ALA A 124 -18.10 38.84 -17.35
CA ALA A 124 -19.10 37.95 -16.80
C ALA A 124 -18.89 36.49 -17.25
N VAL A 125 -18.40 36.25 -18.48
CA VAL A 125 -18.11 34.90 -18.97
C VAL A 125 -16.69 34.44 -18.61
N ALA A 126 -15.68 35.26 -18.89
CA ALA A 126 -14.27 34.86 -18.81
C ALA A 126 -13.58 35.15 -17.47
N GLY A 127 -14.13 36.06 -16.65
CA GLY A 127 -13.54 36.48 -15.38
C GLY A 127 -13.97 35.64 -14.17
N GLY A 128 -13.24 35.77 -13.06
CA GLY A 128 -13.67 35.25 -11.74
C GLY A 128 -13.59 33.73 -11.58
N TRP A 129 -12.95 33.02 -12.51
CA TRP A 129 -12.72 31.59 -12.38
C TRP A 129 -11.57 31.27 -11.43
N GLN A 130 -11.75 30.25 -10.61
CA GLN A 130 -10.71 29.65 -9.79
C GLN A 130 -10.82 28.13 -9.90
N ALA A 131 -9.68 27.48 -10.06
CA ALA A 131 -9.55 26.03 -10.04
C ALA A 131 -8.73 25.63 -8.82
N SER A 132 -9.11 24.55 -8.17
CA SER A 132 -8.31 23.97 -7.09
C SER A 132 -8.39 22.46 -7.15
N GLY A 133 -7.38 21.79 -6.61
CA GLY A 133 -7.43 20.34 -6.54
C GLY A 133 -6.38 19.77 -5.62
N ILE A 134 -6.57 18.48 -5.32
CA ILE A 134 -5.64 17.64 -4.58
C ILE A 134 -5.34 16.44 -5.47
N VAL A 135 -4.05 16.21 -5.71
CA VAL A 135 -3.54 15.07 -6.46
C VAL A 135 -2.81 14.18 -5.47
N SER A 136 -3.31 12.96 -5.30
CA SER A 136 -2.78 11.96 -4.39
C SER A 136 -2.24 10.78 -5.18
N LEU A 137 -0.95 10.53 -5.09
CA LEU A 137 -0.25 9.46 -5.80
C LEU A 137 0.49 8.59 -4.77
N PHE A 138 0.10 7.33 -4.68
CA PHE A 138 0.68 6.37 -3.76
C PHE A 138 1.13 5.13 -4.56
N SER A 139 2.35 4.64 -4.32
CA SER A 139 2.77 3.33 -4.85
C SER A 139 1.87 2.17 -4.41
N GLY A 140 2.06 0.99 -4.96
CA GLY A 140 1.48 -0.21 -4.35
C GLY A 140 2.10 -0.49 -2.98
N GLN A 141 1.37 -1.22 -2.14
CA GLN A 141 1.91 -1.85 -0.95
C GLN A 141 2.43 -3.26 -1.26
N PRO A 142 3.38 -3.81 -0.50
CA PRO A 142 3.85 -5.15 -0.72
C PRO A 142 2.77 -6.19 -0.45
N LEU A 143 2.82 -7.27 -1.22
CA LEU A 143 1.94 -8.43 -1.13
C LEU A 143 2.76 -9.63 -0.70
N ASN A 144 2.25 -10.38 0.27
CA ASN A 144 2.86 -11.62 0.70
C ASN A 144 2.08 -12.81 0.13
N ILE A 145 2.79 -13.89 -0.19
CA ILE A 145 2.18 -15.13 -0.70
C ILE A 145 2.39 -16.21 0.34
N ARG A 146 1.29 -16.78 0.83
CA ARG A 146 1.30 -17.85 1.84
C ARG A 146 0.55 -19.07 1.35
N TYR A 147 0.79 -20.21 1.99
CA TYR A 147 0.00 -21.42 1.82
C TYR A 147 -0.32 -22.04 3.20
N PRO A 148 -1.45 -22.75 3.35
CA PRO A 148 -1.83 -23.33 4.64
C PRO A 148 -1.03 -24.59 4.97
N ASP A 149 -0.80 -24.87 6.26
CA ASP A 149 -0.26 -26.15 6.74
C ASP A 149 -1.30 -27.30 6.66
N ALA A 150 -1.77 -27.61 5.45
CA ALA A 150 -2.83 -28.60 5.22
C ALA A 150 -2.53 -29.99 5.80
N ALA A 151 -1.25 -30.36 5.88
CA ALA A 151 -0.78 -31.64 6.42
C ALA A 151 -0.62 -31.64 7.95
N GLY A 152 -0.79 -30.48 8.60
CA GLY A 152 -0.67 -30.34 10.05
C GLY A 152 0.71 -30.67 10.61
N ILE A 153 1.76 -30.44 9.83
CA ILE A 153 3.14 -30.81 10.20
C ILE A 153 3.82 -29.70 11.01
N VAL A 154 3.35 -28.47 10.93
CA VAL A 154 3.96 -27.31 11.62
C VAL A 154 3.01 -26.69 12.64
N SER A 155 1.71 -26.73 12.39
CA SER A 155 0.70 -26.06 13.22
C SER A 155 -0.66 -26.75 13.18
N ASP A 156 -0.72 -28.07 13.08
CA ASP A 156 -1.97 -28.87 13.18
C ASP A 156 -3.09 -28.48 12.20
N ASN A 157 -2.73 -27.98 11.02
CA ASN A 157 -3.71 -27.48 10.06
C ASN A 157 -4.61 -26.40 10.68
N GLN A 158 -4.07 -25.66 11.66
CA GLN A 158 -4.73 -24.48 12.19
C GLN A 158 -4.92 -23.47 11.06
N PRO A 159 -6.08 -22.80 11.00
CA PRO A 159 -6.28 -21.74 10.04
C PRO A 159 -5.25 -20.63 10.28
N GLU A 160 -4.80 -20.02 9.19
CA GLU A 160 -3.92 -18.84 9.20
C GLU A 160 -4.53 -17.76 10.10
N SER A 161 -3.95 -17.60 11.28
CA SER A 161 -4.41 -16.68 12.30
C SER A 161 -3.24 -16.23 13.16
N PHE A 162 -3.45 -15.15 13.91
CA PHE A 162 -2.47 -14.70 14.91
C PHE A 162 -2.28 -15.70 16.07
N LEU A 163 -3.09 -16.77 16.15
CA LEU A 163 -3.07 -17.78 17.21
C LEU A 163 -2.23 -19.01 16.81
N GLY A 164 -0.96 -18.78 16.47
CA GLY A 164 0.04 -19.84 16.39
C GLY A 164 0.18 -20.57 15.05
N ALA A 165 -0.43 -20.08 13.96
CA ALA A 165 -0.13 -20.56 12.60
C ALA A 165 1.07 -19.80 12.02
N PRO A 166 2.18 -20.46 11.66
CA PRO A 166 3.34 -19.82 11.04
C PRO A 166 2.98 -19.28 9.65
N SER A 167 3.63 -18.20 9.23
CA SER A 167 3.43 -17.64 7.89
C SER A 167 4.21 -18.44 6.84
N LEU A 168 3.73 -19.64 6.49
CA LEU A 168 4.39 -20.50 5.52
C LEU A 168 4.34 -19.90 4.11
N ARG A 169 5.49 -19.92 3.41
CA ARG A 169 5.66 -19.36 2.07
C ARG A 169 6.01 -20.49 1.09
N PRO A 170 5.53 -20.45 -0.17
CA PRO A 170 5.85 -21.47 -1.16
C PRO A 170 7.32 -21.43 -1.60
N ASN A 171 7.74 -22.40 -2.39
CA ASN A 171 8.98 -22.32 -3.16
C ASN A 171 8.76 -21.53 -4.45
N LEU A 172 9.70 -20.63 -4.74
CA LEU A 172 9.92 -20.04 -6.06
C LEU A 172 10.79 -21.01 -6.88
N ILE A 173 10.30 -21.42 -8.05
CA ILE A 173 10.97 -22.41 -8.90
C ILE A 173 12.11 -21.75 -9.68
N ASP A 174 11.83 -20.62 -10.33
CA ASP A 174 12.80 -19.83 -11.09
C ASP A 174 12.76 -18.36 -10.66
N GLY A 175 13.88 -17.90 -10.10
CA GLY A 175 14.06 -16.52 -9.64
C GLY A 175 14.04 -15.47 -10.75
N SER A 176 14.27 -15.87 -12.01
CA SER A 176 14.33 -14.96 -13.15
C SER A 176 12.95 -14.54 -13.68
N ILE A 177 11.92 -15.36 -13.42
CA ILE A 177 10.56 -15.15 -13.93
C ILE A 177 9.71 -14.33 -12.94
N GLY A 178 10.02 -14.39 -11.64
CA GLY A 178 9.30 -13.69 -10.58
C GLY A 178 7.94 -14.32 -10.22
N VAL A 179 7.20 -13.66 -9.33
CA VAL A 179 5.95 -14.20 -8.73
C VAL A 179 4.65 -13.70 -9.38
N LEU A 180 4.72 -12.64 -10.19
CA LEU A 180 3.55 -12.05 -10.82
C LEU A 180 3.31 -12.68 -12.19
N ALA A 181 2.04 -12.83 -12.58
CA ALA A 181 1.71 -13.19 -13.94
C ALA A 181 2.24 -12.13 -14.94
N PRO A 182 2.44 -12.47 -16.23
CA PRO A 182 2.76 -11.48 -17.25
C PRO A 182 1.74 -10.34 -17.26
N GLU A 183 2.21 -9.09 -17.43
CA GLU A 183 1.37 -7.89 -17.24
C GLU A 183 0.04 -7.94 -18.02
N GLY A 184 0.08 -8.31 -19.30
CA GLY A 184 -1.12 -8.41 -20.15
C GLY A 184 -2.08 -9.57 -19.79
N GLN A 185 -1.69 -10.46 -18.88
CA GLN A 185 -2.50 -11.58 -18.40
C GLN A 185 -2.98 -11.39 -16.95
N ARG A 186 -2.56 -10.31 -16.28
CA ARG A 186 -2.94 -10.03 -14.89
C ARG A 186 -4.43 -9.72 -14.80
N SER A 187 -5.12 -10.49 -13.98
CA SER A 187 -6.52 -10.25 -13.62
C SER A 187 -6.73 -10.58 -12.14
N TYR A 188 -7.92 -10.29 -11.62
CA TYR A 188 -8.26 -10.68 -10.25
C TYR A 188 -8.17 -12.20 -10.02
N LEU A 189 -8.33 -13.02 -11.07
CA LEU A 189 -8.16 -14.49 -11.00
C LEU A 189 -6.73 -14.94 -11.30
N ASN A 190 -5.96 -14.15 -12.05
CA ASN A 190 -4.64 -14.50 -12.56
C ASN A 190 -3.59 -13.43 -12.24
N TYR A 191 -3.43 -13.09 -10.96
CA TYR A 191 -2.47 -12.06 -10.55
C TYR A 191 -1.06 -12.61 -10.35
N PHE A 192 -0.95 -13.80 -9.77
CA PHE A 192 0.32 -14.47 -9.50
C PHE A 192 0.64 -15.52 -10.56
N ASN A 193 1.92 -15.68 -10.87
CA ASN A 193 2.41 -16.75 -11.73
C ASN A 193 2.43 -18.07 -10.95
N ARG A 194 1.28 -18.74 -10.92
CA ARG A 194 1.10 -20.01 -10.18
C ARG A 194 2.03 -21.11 -10.66
N ALA A 195 2.41 -21.11 -11.94
CA ALA A 195 3.31 -22.11 -12.51
C ALA A 195 4.75 -21.98 -11.98
N ASN A 196 5.12 -20.83 -11.40
CA ASN A 196 6.43 -20.58 -10.81
C ASN A 196 6.44 -20.71 -9.28
N LEU A 197 5.34 -21.16 -8.69
CA LEU A 197 5.17 -21.35 -7.25
C LEU A 197 4.86 -22.82 -6.97
N ALA A 198 5.63 -23.45 -6.08
CA ALA A 198 5.43 -24.83 -5.67
C ALA A 198 5.28 -24.94 -4.16
N MET A 199 4.39 -25.81 -3.68
CA MET A 199 4.35 -26.14 -2.26
C MET A 199 5.60 -26.92 -1.87
N PRO A 200 6.29 -26.54 -0.78
CA PRO A 200 7.39 -27.33 -0.22
C PRO A 200 6.90 -28.74 0.20
N PRO A 201 7.78 -29.76 0.18
CA PRO A 201 7.41 -31.09 0.64
C PRO A 201 7.15 -31.10 2.15
N VAL A 202 6.31 -32.03 2.63
CA VAL A 202 5.96 -32.15 4.06
C VAL A 202 7.17 -32.38 4.98
N THR A 203 8.27 -32.92 4.45
CA THR A 203 9.52 -33.13 5.18
C THR A 203 10.38 -31.87 5.30
N ALA A 204 10.10 -30.84 4.50
CA ALA A 204 10.74 -29.53 4.54
C ALA A 204 9.69 -28.44 4.25
N PRO A 205 8.77 -28.17 5.20
CA PRO A 205 7.59 -27.32 4.99
C PRO A 205 7.90 -25.81 4.97
N PHE A 206 9.16 -25.40 4.99
CA PHE A 206 9.54 -23.99 4.90
C PHE A 206 10.02 -23.70 3.47
N GLY A 207 9.35 -22.77 2.78
CA GLY A 207 9.71 -22.44 1.41
C GLY A 207 10.80 -21.39 1.30
N ASN A 208 11.37 -21.30 0.10
CA ASN A 208 12.44 -20.37 -0.25
C ASN A 208 11.96 -18.98 -0.72
N LEU A 209 10.67 -18.78 -0.98
CA LEU A 209 10.16 -17.50 -1.45
C LEU A 209 10.29 -16.46 -0.35
N GLY A 210 10.94 -15.32 -0.62
CA GLY A 210 11.05 -14.19 0.31
C GLY A 210 9.69 -13.63 0.76
N ARG A 211 9.63 -13.00 1.94
CA ARG A 211 8.42 -12.33 2.42
C ARG A 211 8.18 -11.08 1.56
N ASN A 212 6.91 -10.74 1.30
CA ASN A 212 6.55 -9.54 0.54
C ASN A 212 7.21 -9.43 -0.87
N PRO A 213 7.17 -10.47 -1.72
CA PRO A 213 7.94 -10.53 -2.96
C PRO A 213 7.42 -9.67 -4.11
N ALA A 214 6.20 -9.12 -3.99
CA ALA A 214 5.58 -8.31 -5.03
C ALA A 214 4.90 -7.07 -4.43
N TYR A 215 4.53 -6.12 -5.28
CA TYR A 215 3.74 -4.95 -4.90
C TYR A 215 2.37 -5.01 -5.59
N GLY A 216 1.35 -4.51 -4.90
CA GLY A 216 0.02 -4.30 -5.46
C GLY A 216 -0.03 -3.10 -6.41
N PHE A 217 -1.25 -2.71 -6.76
CA PHE A 217 -1.48 -1.57 -7.64
C PHE A 217 -1.20 -0.24 -6.93
N ALA A 218 -0.67 0.72 -7.69
CA ALA A 218 -0.57 2.11 -7.25
C ALA A 218 -1.96 2.77 -7.21
N LEU A 219 -2.14 3.72 -6.29
CA LEU A 219 -3.33 4.55 -6.20
C LEU A 219 -3.04 5.93 -6.81
N TYR A 220 -3.89 6.34 -7.74
CA TYR A 220 -3.87 7.65 -8.36
C TYR A 220 -5.25 8.27 -8.19
N GLN A 221 -5.34 9.35 -7.42
CA GLN A 221 -6.60 10.05 -7.15
C GLN A 221 -6.43 11.54 -7.40
N VAL A 222 -7.47 12.14 -7.98
CA VAL A 222 -7.54 13.58 -8.23
C VAL A 222 -8.90 14.08 -7.78
N ASP A 223 -8.90 14.87 -6.72
CA ASP A 223 -10.07 15.62 -6.28
C ASP A 223 -9.98 17.04 -6.85
N PHE A 224 -10.96 17.47 -7.63
CA PHE A 224 -10.90 18.72 -8.38
C PHE A 224 -12.14 19.59 -8.14
N VAL A 225 -11.92 20.90 -8.02
CA VAL A 225 -12.98 21.89 -7.87
C VAL A 225 -12.76 23.00 -8.89
N LEU A 226 -13.81 23.31 -9.63
CA LEU A 226 -13.87 24.49 -10.47
C LEU A 226 -14.96 25.41 -9.95
N MET A 227 -14.61 26.67 -9.71
CA MET A 227 -15.55 27.66 -9.23
C MET A 227 -15.48 28.95 -10.04
N LYS A 228 -16.60 29.66 -10.08
CA LYS A 228 -16.73 30.98 -10.69
C LYS A 228 -17.41 31.92 -9.72
N SER A 229 -16.81 33.09 -9.49
CA SER A 229 -17.37 34.14 -8.65
C SER A 229 -17.79 35.34 -9.50
N PHE A 230 -19.04 35.77 -9.32
CA PHE A 230 -19.63 36.93 -9.97
C PHE A 230 -19.75 38.07 -8.95
N ALA A 231 -19.28 39.26 -9.31
CA ALA A 231 -19.59 40.47 -8.55
C ALA A 231 -21.09 40.80 -8.69
N MET A 232 -21.75 41.14 -7.59
CA MET A 232 -23.17 41.55 -7.59
C MET A 232 -23.29 43.01 -7.09
N PRO A 233 -22.71 43.99 -7.83
CA PRO A 233 -22.64 45.39 -7.37
C PRO A 233 -24.02 46.03 -7.20
N PHE A 234 -25.07 45.48 -7.82
CA PHE A 234 -26.45 45.90 -7.66
C PHE A 234 -27.10 45.50 -6.33
N VAL A 235 -26.49 44.57 -5.58
CA VAL A 235 -26.90 44.22 -4.21
C VAL A 235 -26.12 45.10 -3.22
N ASN A 236 -24.79 45.08 -3.32
CA ASN A 236 -23.84 46.02 -2.69
C ASN A 236 -22.42 45.75 -3.21
N GLU A 237 -21.44 46.54 -2.79
CA GLU A 237 -20.04 46.47 -3.25
C GLU A 237 -19.30 45.17 -2.89
N SER A 238 -19.79 44.43 -1.88
CA SER A 238 -19.16 43.22 -1.35
C SER A 238 -19.87 41.93 -1.79
N ALA A 239 -21.09 42.04 -2.33
CA ALA A 239 -21.92 40.89 -2.65
C ALA A 239 -21.33 40.11 -3.84
N ARG A 240 -21.21 38.79 -3.66
CA ARG A 240 -20.75 37.88 -4.70
C ARG A 240 -21.67 36.66 -4.80
N LEU A 241 -21.92 36.21 -6.02
CA LEU A 241 -22.57 34.93 -6.32
C LEU A 241 -21.49 33.94 -6.75
N GLN A 242 -21.50 32.72 -6.20
CA GLN A 242 -20.53 31.69 -6.53
C GLN A 242 -21.22 30.45 -7.12
N PHE A 243 -20.68 29.95 -8.22
CA PHE A 243 -20.99 28.62 -8.75
C PHE A 243 -19.78 27.72 -8.53
N ARG A 244 -20.02 26.50 -8.07
CA ARG A 244 -18.98 25.53 -7.72
C ARG A 244 -19.37 24.15 -8.25
N GLY A 245 -18.44 23.51 -8.95
CA GLY A 245 -18.49 22.10 -9.34
C GLY A 245 -17.33 21.33 -8.71
N GLU A 246 -17.62 20.14 -8.19
CA GLU A 246 -16.66 19.28 -7.50
C GLU A 246 -16.64 17.90 -8.16
N PHE A 247 -15.45 17.31 -8.24
CA PHE A 247 -15.20 16.01 -8.85
C PHE A 247 -14.29 15.22 -7.92
N TYR A 248 -14.66 13.96 -7.65
CA TYR A 248 -14.04 13.05 -6.69
C TYR A 248 -13.77 11.71 -7.37
#